data_AF-A0A1A8YJ64-F1
#
_entry.id   AF-A0A1A8YJ64-F1
#
_cell.length_a   1.000
_cell.length_b   1.000
_cell.length_c   1.000
_cell.angle_alpha   90.00
_cell.angle_beta   90.00
_cell.angle_gamma   90.00
#
_symmetry.space_group_name_H-M   'P 1'
#
loop_
_entity.id
_entity.type
_entity.pdbx_description
1 polymer ?
#
loop_
_entity_poly.entity_id
_entity_poly.type
_entity_poly.pdbx_seq_one_letter_code
_entity_poly.pdbx_strand_id
1 'polypeptide(L)' 'MVHIPKDIPILLIHSKDYIFCHYKDTVSFYDRLDNENKELHTIENMEHGLTVEPGNEKILEKVIEWLSNVSTKELNDT' A
#
# COMPACT_ATOMS: atom_id res chain seq x y z
N MET A 1 15.39 -0.59 9.79
CA MET A 1 15.47 -0.27 8.36
C MET A 1 15.89 1.19 8.26
N VAL A 2 17.18 1.47 8.04
CA VAL A 2 17.72 2.84 8.00
C VAL A 2 17.88 3.35 6.55
N HIS A 3 17.39 2.56 5.58
CA HIS A 3 17.61 2.82 4.15
C HIS A 3 16.41 3.40 3.41
N ILE A 4 15.24 3.47 4.07
CA ILE A 4 14.02 4.05 3.49
C ILE A 4 13.84 5.45 4.10
N PRO A 5 13.69 6.51 3.30
CA PRO A 5 13.42 7.85 3.80
C PRO A 5 12.14 7.88 4.65
N LYS A 6 12.10 8.75 5.66
CA LYS A 6 10.99 8.81 6.63
C LYS A 6 9.73 9.45 6.06
N ASP A 7 9.89 10.27 5.02
CA ASP A 7 8.90 11.21 4.50
C ASP A 7 8.33 10.80 3.14
N ILE A 8 8.94 9.82 2.45
CA ILE A 8 8.40 9.35 1.18
C ILE A 8 7.04 8.68 1.38
N PRO A 9 6.04 8.96 0.51
CA PRO A 9 4.76 8.26 0.53
C PRO A 9 4.93 6.78 0.21
N ILE A 10 4.35 5.90 1.03
CA ILE A 10 4.36 4.45 0.81
C ILE A 10 2.94 3.90 0.93
N LEU A 11 2.45 3.20 -0.09
CA LEU A 11 1.21 2.43 -0.04
C LEU A 11 1.53 0.94 -0.11
N LEU A 12 1.16 0.20 0.94
CA LEU A 12 1.16 -1.27 0.94
C LEU A 12 -0.28 -1.75 0.73
N ILE A 13 -0.51 -2.56 -0.30
CA ILE A 13 -1.79 -3.21 -0.54
C ILE A 13 -1.61 -4.72 -0.40
N HIS A 14 -2.42 -5.38 0.43
CA HIS A 14 -2.25 -6.81 0.70
C HIS A 14 -3.57 -7.54 0.93
N SER A 15 -3.71 -8.73 0.33
CA SER A 15 -4.84 -9.63 0.61
C SER A 15 -4.61 -10.43 1.89
N LYS A 16 -5.60 -10.47 2.78
CA LYS A 16 -5.54 -11.26 4.02
C LYS A 16 -5.56 -12.76 3.79
N ASP A 17 -6.18 -13.20 2.70
CA ASP A 17 -6.44 -14.61 2.42
C ASP A 17 -5.33 -15.27 1.60
N TYR A 18 -4.31 -14.50 1.23
CA TYR A 18 -3.25 -15.00 0.37
C TYR A 18 -2.29 -15.93 1.13
N ILE A 19 -2.26 -17.19 0.72
CA ILE A 19 -1.59 -18.27 1.46
C ILE A 19 -0.06 -18.26 1.36
N PHE A 20 0.51 -17.66 0.31
CA PHE A 20 1.97 -17.68 0.08
C PHE A 20 2.70 -16.46 0.64
N CYS A 21 2.01 -15.32 0.78
CA CYS A 21 2.57 -14.11 1.38
C CYS A 21 1.72 -13.76 2.60
N HIS A 22 2.21 -14.14 3.78
CA HIS A 22 1.44 -14.06 5.01
C HIS A 22 1.13 -12.61 5.38
N TYR A 23 -0.15 -12.31 5.54
CA TYR A 23 -0.63 -11.00 5.98
C TYR A 23 0.04 -10.50 7.27
N LYS A 24 0.30 -11.41 8.23
CA LYS A 24 0.97 -11.07 9.48
C LYS A 24 2.39 -10.54 9.28
N ASP A 25 3.10 -11.05 8.28
CA ASP A 25 4.45 -10.59 7.97
C ASP A 25 4.41 -9.20 7.31
N THR A 26 3.42 -8.93 6.46
CA THR A 26 3.17 -7.59 5.91
C THR A 26 2.86 -6.58 7.02
N VAL A 27 2.02 -6.93 8.00
CA VAL A 27 1.71 -6.07 9.16
C VAL A 27 2.97 -5.84 10.00
N SER A 28 3.72 -6.90 10.31
CA SER A 28 4.98 -6.79 11.07
C SER A 28 6.00 -5.89 10.37
N PHE A 29 6.12 -5.99 9.04
CA PHE A 29 6.95 -5.09 8.24
C PHE A 29 6.45 -3.65 8.33
N TYR A 30 5.14 -3.43 8.12
CA TYR A 30 4.52 -2.10 8.19
C TYR A 30 4.80 -1.44 9.54
N ASP A 31 4.59 -2.13 10.65
CA ASP A 31 4.78 -1.58 12.00
C ASP A 31 6.26 -1.23 12.29
N ARG A 32 7.19 -2.04 11.78
CA ARG A 32 8.64 -1.87 11.99
C ARG A 32 9.29 -0.87 11.04
N LEU A 33 8.57 -0.43 10.01
CA LEU A 33 9.05 0.56 9.04
C LEU A 33 9.08 1.95 9.69
N ASP A 34 10.27 2.55 9.82
CA ASP A 34 10.46 3.91 10.34
C ASP A 34 10.16 4.94 9.25
N ASN A 35 8.87 5.14 8.96
CA ASN A 35 8.33 6.08 7.98
C ASN A 35 7.00 6.64 8.49
N GLU A 36 6.80 7.95 8.35
CA GLU A 36 5.66 8.71 8.87
C GLU A 36 4.54 8.88 7.84
N ASN A 37 4.82 8.57 6.57
CA ASN A 37 3.94 8.76 5.42
C ASN A 37 3.63 7.42 4.72
N LYS A 38 3.19 6.45 5.51
CA LYS A 38 2.86 5.09 5.04
C LYS A 38 1.39 4.77 5.27
N GLU A 39 0.82 3.99 4.36
CA GLU A 39 -0.55 3.49 4.41
C GLU A 39 -0.55 1.98 4.16
N LEU A 40 -1.36 1.24 4.92
CA LEU A 40 -1.64 -0.18 4.69
C LEU A 40 -3.12 -0.37 4.33
N HIS A 41 -3.38 -0.80 3.09
CA HIS A 41 -4.71 -1.16 2.61
C HIS A 41 -4.86 -2.68 2.53
N THR A 42 -5.80 -3.22 3.30
CA THR A 42 -6.03 -4.67 3.38
C THR A 42 -7.29 -5.07 2.65
N ILE A 43 -7.20 -6.16 1.88
CA ILE A 43 -8.31 -6.66 1.06
C ILE A 43 -8.61 -8.11 1.47
N GLU A 44 -9.85 -8.54 1.27
CA GLU A 44 -10.33 -9.89 1.53
C GLU A 44 -10.87 -10.48 0.22
N ASN A 45 -10.85 -11.81 0.11
CA ASN A 45 -11.37 -12.59 -1.02
C ASN A 45 -10.68 -12.29 -2.37
N MET A 46 -9.40 -11.96 -2.35
CA MET A 46 -8.58 -11.72 -3.55
C MET A 46 -7.26 -12.49 -3.45
N GLU A 47 -6.74 -13.00 -4.57
CA GLU A 47 -5.49 -13.75 -4.58
C GLU A 47 -4.28 -12.81 -4.77
N HIS A 48 -3.21 -13.27 -5.41
CA HIS A 48 -1.99 -12.48 -5.58
C HIS A 48 -2.13 -11.42 -6.67
N GLY A 49 -2.95 -11.70 -7.67
CA GLY A 49 -3.06 -10.93 -8.89
C GLY A 49 -3.87 -9.65 -8.71
N LEU A 50 -3.64 -8.90 -7.62
CA LEU A 50 -4.45 -7.76 -7.21
C LEU A 50 -4.72 -6.75 -8.33
N THR A 51 -3.78 -6.58 -9.27
CA THR A 51 -3.90 -5.62 -10.37
C THR A 51 -4.52 -6.20 -11.64
N VAL A 52 -4.76 -7.50 -11.73
CA VAL A 52 -5.16 -8.19 -12.97
C VAL A 52 -6.32 -9.17 -12.81
N GLU A 53 -6.67 -9.55 -11.58
CA GLU A 53 -7.76 -10.47 -11.32
C GLU A 53 -9.13 -9.79 -11.37
N PRO A 54 -10.21 -10.51 -11.67
CA PRO A 54 -11.56 -9.95 -11.66
C PRO A 54 -11.92 -9.35 -10.29
N GLY A 55 -12.49 -8.14 -10.28
CA GLY A 55 -12.80 -7.42 -9.03
C GLY A 55 -11.71 -6.44 -8.58
N ASN A 56 -10.64 -6.26 -9.38
CA ASN A 56 -9.54 -5.33 -9.11
C ASN A 56 -9.91 -3.84 -9.21
N GLU A 57 -11.12 -3.49 -9.66
CA GLU A 57 -11.47 -2.11 -9.99
C GLU A 57 -11.28 -1.17 -8.79
N LYS A 58 -11.68 -1.61 -7.60
CA LYS A 58 -11.50 -0.85 -6.34
C LYS A 58 -10.04 -0.68 -5.94
N ILE A 59 -9.19 -1.63 -6.30
CA ILE A 59 -7.75 -1.58 -6.02
C ILE A 59 -7.12 -0.53 -6.95
N LEU A 60 -7.45 -0.59 -8.23
CA LEU A 60 -6.97 0.38 -9.22
C LEU A 60 -7.45 1.79 -8.88
N GLU A 61 -8.71 1.95 -8.48
CA GLU A 61 -9.25 3.22 -8.00
C GLU A 61 -8.47 3.75 -6.79
N LYS A 62 -8.20 2.89 -5.79
CA LYS A 62 -7.39 3.26 -4.62
C LYS A 62 -5.97 3.69 -5.00
N VAL A 63 -5.33 3.00 -5.95
CA VAL A 63 -4.00 3.37 -6.44
C VAL A 63 -4.02 4.73 -7.14
N ILE A 64 -5.02 4.99 -7.99
CA ILE A 64 -5.17 6.27 -8.70
C ILE A 64 -5.46 7.41 -7.71
N GLU A 65 -6.35 7.20 -6.75
CA GLU A 65 -6.66 8.16 -5.69
C GLU A 65 -5.40 8.49 -4.88
N TRP A 66 -4.66 7.45 -4.46
CA TRP A 66 -3.43 7.63 -3.70
C TRP A 66 -2.37 8.41 -4.46
N LEU A 67 -2.14 8.08 -5.75
CA LEU A 67 -1.21 8.82 -6.61
C LEU A 67 -1.62 10.29 -6.76
N SER A 68 -2.91 10.56 -6.96
CA SER A 68 -3.44 11.93 -7.10
C SER A 68 -3.22 12.77 -5.84
N ASN A 69 -3.39 12.15 -4.67
CA ASN A 69 -3.16 12.79 -3.38
C ASN A 69 -1.68 13.07 -3.12
N VAL A 70 -0.79 12.15 -3.54
CA VAL A 70 0.67 12.35 -3.46
C VAL A 70 1.10 13.54 -4.31
N SER A 71 0.70 13.59 -5.59
CA SER A 71 1.07 14.69 -6.49
C SER A 71 0.53 16.04 -6.02
N THR A 72 -0.66 16.07 -5.43
CA THR A 72 -1.25 17.31 -4.89
C THR A 72 -0.49 17.82 -3.67
N LYS A 73 -0.03 16.93 -2.78
CA LYS A 73 0.81 17.32 -1.64
C LYS A 73 2.13 17.94 -2.08
N GLU A 74 2.82 17.31 -3.04
CA GLU A 74 4.08 17.85 -3.58
C GLU A 74 3.90 19.27 -4.15
N LEU A 75 2.83 19.52 -4.90
CA LEU A 75 2.52 20.85 -5.45
C LEU A 75 2.23 21.92 -4.38
N ASN A 76 1.65 21.53 -3.24
CA ASN A 76 1.30 22.45 -2.16
C ASN A 76 2.47 22.72 -1.21
N ASP A 77 3.47 21.83 -1.18
CA ASP A 77 4.67 21.94 -0.35
C ASP A 77 5.83 22.66 -1.07
N THR A 78 5.62 23.16 -2.30
CA THR A 78 6.58 23.94 -3.11
C THR A 78 6.24 25.43 -3.13
#